data_AF-A0A5M8QZK5-F1
#
_entry.id   AF-A0A5M8QZK5-F1
#
_cell.length_a   1.000
_cell.length_b   1.000
_cell.length_c   1.000
_cell.angle_alpha   90.00
_cell.angle_beta   90.00
_cell.angle_gamma   90.00
#
_symmetry.space_group_name_H-M   'P 1'
#
loop_
_entity.id
_entity.type
_entity.pdbx_description
1 polymer ?
#
loop_
_entity_poly.entity_id
_entity_poly.type
_entity_poly.pdbx_seq_one_letter_code
_entity_poly.pdbx_strand_id
1 'polypeptide(L)'
;MTLKKSTSLAFVALAVSFCIGCSSKEDREKYDYYYGSGSKSREEAALVTLQNERRNQPAPAPAAASTSAPTATADGGQTGDSASAATPAAEGAATAAAAPAANAAPKRKPIPADVSALLNKHACLACHQAYDKVIGPPYAEVAKRKYTAEQIVELVHAPKPEHWPGYPPMAPFPQVPKAEIVVIANWINSL
;
A
#
# COMPACT_ATOMS: atom_id res chain seq x y z
N MET A 1 -28.21 -61.31 -16.82
CA MET A 1 -28.25 -60.08 -17.65
C MET A 1 -27.98 -58.86 -16.77
N THR A 2 -26.71 -58.50 -16.51
CA THR A 2 -26.37 -57.33 -15.66
C THR A 2 -24.95 -56.80 -15.95
N LEU A 3 -24.65 -56.39 -17.18
CA LEU A 3 -23.30 -55.92 -17.53
C LEU A 3 -23.23 -54.71 -18.50
N LYS A 4 -24.20 -53.78 -18.46
CA LYS A 4 -24.26 -52.70 -19.47
C LYS A 4 -24.40 -51.26 -18.96
N LYS A 5 -24.27 -51.00 -17.65
CA LYS A 5 -24.36 -49.64 -17.07
C LYS A 5 -23.05 -49.04 -16.56
N SER A 6 -22.01 -49.85 -16.35
CA SER A 6 -20.76 -49.37 -15.74
C SER A 6 -19.77 -48.74 -16.73
N THR A 7 -19.85 -49.09 -18.01
CA THR A 7 -18.95 -48.55 -19.05
C THR A 7 -19.29 -47.10 -19.40
N SER A 8 -20.56 -46.68 -19.31
CA SER A 8 -20.97 -45.32 -19.69
C SER A 8 -20.47 -44.24 -18.74
N LEU A 9 -20.27 -44.53 -17.45
CA LEU A 9 -19.77 -43.56 -16.47
C LEU A 9 -18.25 -43.38 -16.55
N ALA A 10 -17.51 -44.46 -16.84
CA ALA A 10 -16.07 -44.42 -16.99
C ALA A 10 -15.63 -43.65 -18.25
N PHE A 11 -16.34 -43.82 -19.37
CA PHE A 11 -16.05 -43.08 -20.61
C PHE A 11 -16.40 -41.59 -20.50
N VAL A 12 -17.47 -41.23 -19.77
CA VAL A 12 -17.83 -39.82 -19.53
C VAL A 12 -16.81 -39.14 -18.61
N ALA A 13 -16.36 -39.82 -17.54
CA ALA A 13 -15.31 -39.28 -16.66
C ALA A 13 -13.97 -39.09 -17.39
N LEU A 14 -13.59 -40.03 -18.27
CA LEU A 14 -12.35 -39.95 -19.04
C LEU A 14 -12.42 -38.85 -20.12
N ALA A 15 -13.58 -38.65 -20.74
CA ALA A 15 -13.79 -37.56 -21.71
C ALA A 15 -13.76 -36.17 -21.06
N VAL A 16 -14.33 -36.01 -19.86
CA VAL A 16 -14.29 -34.74 -19.11
C VAL A 16 -12.87 -34.41 -18.63
N SER A 17 -12.07 -35.41 -18.25
CA SER A 17 -10.65 -35.21 -17.91
C SER A 17 -9.79 -34.80 -19.12
N PHE A 18 -10.13 -35.25 -20.33
CA PHE A 18 -9.34 -34.94 -21.53
C PHE A 18 -9.55 -33.51 -22.02
N CYS A 19 -10.73 -32.91 -21.81
CA CYS A 19 -10.99 -31.51 -22.16
C CYS A 19 -10.33 -30.49 -21.22
N ILE A 20 -10.00 -30.87 -19.97
CA ILE A 20 -9.31 -30.00 -18.99
C ILE A 20 -7.78 -30.10 -19.14
N GLY A 21 -7.28 -31.19 -19.72
CA GLY A 21 -5.85 -31.49 -19.85
C GLY A 21 -5.08 -30.67 -20.89
N CYS A 22 -5.74 -30.19 -21.96
CA CYS A 22 -5.08 -29.40 -23.01
C CYS A 22 -5.08 -27.89 -22.74
N SER A 23 -6.05 -27.32 -22.01
CA SER A 23 -6.03 -25.87 -21.71
C SER A 23 -4.96 -25.50 -20.68
N SER A 24 -4.55 -26.46 -19.84
CA SER A 24 -3.79 -26.15 -18.63
C SER A 24 -2.30 -25.84 -18.87
N LYS A 25 -1.72 -26.16 -20.03
CA LYS A 25 -0.31 -25.85 -20.32
C LYS A 25 -0.16 -24.49 -20.99
N GLU A 26 -0.87 -24.22 -22.08
CA GLU A 26 -0.85 -22.89 -22.72
C GLU A 26 -1.33 -21.79 -21.77
N ASP A 27 -2.38 -22.03 -20.98
CA ASP A 27 -2.83 -21.04 -19.99
C ASP A 27 -1.81 -20.85 -18.87
N ARG A 28 -1.07 -21.90 -18.48
CA ARG A 28 -0.02 -21.78 -17.47
C ARG A 28 1.20 -21.05 -18.00
N GLU A 29 1.60 -21.27 -19.24
CA GLU A 29 2.70 -20.52 -19.86
C GLU A 29 2.33 -19.06 -20.09
N LYS A 30 1.10 -18.78 -20.54
CA LYS A 30 0.58 -17.42 -20.65
C LYS A 30 0.46 -16.74 -19.29
N TYR A 31 0.01 -17.47 -18.27
CA TYR A 31 -0.08 -16.96 -16.90
C TYR A 31 1.31 -16.75 -16.29
N ASP A 32 2.25 -17.69 -16.46
CA ASP A 32 3.64 -17.56 -16.01
C ASP A 32 4.37 -16.43 -16.78
N TYR A 33 4.00 -16.17 -18.04
CA TYR A 33 4.51 -15.06 -18.85
C TYR A 33 4.02 -13.70 -18.34
N TYR A 34 2.74 -13.58 -17.95
CA TYR A 34 2.17 -12.32 -17.45
C TYR A 34 2.41 -12.07 -15.95
N TYR A 35 2.43 -13.12 -15.13
CA TYR A 35 2.47 -13.04 -13.66
C TYR A 35 3.75 -13.60 -13.03
N GLY A 36 4.70 -14.06 -13.85
CA GLY A 36 5.94 -14.68 -13.42
C GLY A 36 5.74 -16.14 -13.00
N SER A 37 6.73 -16.97 -13.29
CA SER A 37 6.70 -18.40 -12.95
C SER A 37 6.49 -18.62 -11.45
N GLY A 38 5.59 -19.55 -11.11
CA GLY A 38 5.28 -19.91 -9.72
C GLY A 38 4.38 -18.92 -8.98
N SER A 39 3.72 -18.00 -9.68
CA SER A 39 2.67 -17.14 -9.09
C SER A 39 1.52 -17.95 -8.50
N LYS A 40 1.03 -18.97 -9.22
CA LYS A 40 0.01 -19.90 -8.71
C LYS A 40 0.46 -20.67 -7.47
N SER A 41 1.72 -21.12 -7.40
CA SER A 41 2.21 -21.85 -6.23
C SER A 41 2.42 -20.93 -5.03
N ARG A 42 2.78 -19.66 -5.25
CA ARG A 42 2.82 -18.65 -4.18
C ARG A 42 1.42 -18.30 -3.67
N GLU A 43 0.45 -18.18 -4.57
CA GLU A 43 -0.96 -17.94 -4.22
C GLU A 43 -1.55 -19.12 -3.44
N GLU A 44 -1.31 -20.36 -3.90
CA GLU A 44 -1.75 -21.56 -3.20
C GLU A 44 -1.11 -21.69 -1.81
N ALA A 45 0.20 -21.40 -1.70
CA ALA A 45 0.88 -21.36 -0.41
C ALA A 45 0.32 -20.27 0.53
N ALA A 46 -0.03 -19.10 -0.01
CA ALA A 46 -0.66 -18.03 0.75
C ALA A 46 -2.07 -18.43 1.23
N LEU A 47 -2.87 -19.05 0.37
CA LEU A 47 -4.22 -19.55 0.73
C LEU A 47 -4.16 -20.64 1.79
N VAL A 48 -3.21 -21.59 1.68
CA VAL A 48 -2.98 -22.61 2.71
C VAL A 48 -2.55 -22.00 4.04
N THR A 49 -1.70 -20.97 3.99
CA THR A 49 -1.28 -20.22 5.18
C THR A 49 -2.48 -19.55 5.86
N LEU A 50 -3.28 -18.78 5.12
CA LEU A 50 -4.48 -18.13 5.63
C LEU A 50 -5.52 -19.12 6.19
N GLN A 51 -5.66 -20.29 5.55
CA GLN A 51 -6.56 -21.34 6.02
C GLN A 51 -6.06 -21.97 7.32
N ASN A 52 -4.75 -22.15 7.48
CA ASN A 52 -4.15 -22.63 8.72
C ASN A 52 -4.23 -21.58 9.84
N GLU A 53 -3.99 -20.31 9.55
CA GLU A 53 -4.18 -19.22 10.52
C GLU A 53 -5.62 -19.12 11.00
N ARG A 54 -6.60 -19.23 10.08
CA ARG A 54 -8.02 -19.30 10.44
C ARG A 54 -8.35 -20.53 11.29
N ARG A 55 -7.79 -21.70 10.96
CA ARG A 55 -8.00 -22.93 11.73
C ARG A 55 -7.38 -22.84 13.13
N ASN A 56 -6.25 -22.15 13.25
CA ASN A 56 -5.51 -22.01 14.50
C ASN A 56 -5.86 -20.73 15.27
N GLN A 57 -6.82 -19.94 14.79
CA GLN A 57 -7.39 -18.84 15.55
C GLN A 57 -8.35 -19.40 16.61
N PRO A 58 -8.15 -19.10 17.91
CA PRO A 58 -9.18 -19.36 18.90
C PRO A 58 -10.45 -18.60 18.50
N ALA A 59 -11.60 -19.29 18.60
CA ALA A 59 -12.89 -18.76 18.16
C ALA A 59 -13.08 -17.32 18.67
N PRO A 60 -13.43 -16.35 17.80
CA PRO A 60 -13.70 -15.00 18.26
C PRO A 60 -14.88 -15.07 19.23
N ALA A 61 -14.65 -14.66 20.48
CA ALA A 61 -15.73 -14.43 21.43
C ALA A 61 -16.75 -13.48 20.76
N PRO A 62 -18.07 -13.70 20.94
CA PRO A 62 -19.06 -12.83 20.32
C PRO A 62 -18.85 -11.40 20.87
N ALA A 63 -18.46 -10.50 19.97
CA ALA A 63 -18.19 -9.10 20.32
C ALA A 63 -19.49 -8.41 20.73
N ALA A 64 -19.68 -8.28 22.05
CA ALA A 64 -20.57 -7.29 22.63
C ALA A 64 -20.02 -5.88 22.36
N ALA A 65 -20.93 -4.95 22.10
CA ALA A 65 -20.64 -3.59 21.71
C ALA A 65 -19.95 -2.76 22.82
N SER A 66 -19.19 -1.76 22.34
CA SER A 66 -19.01 -0.41 22.87
C SER A 66 -17.80 -0.05 23.75
N THR A 67 -17.19 1.07 23.29
CA THR A 67 -16.70 2.27 24.04
C THR A 67 -15.29 2.33 24.63
N SER A 68 -14.52 3.24 24.02
CA SER A 68 -13.75 4.36 24.60
C SER A 68 -12.58 4.13 25.58
N ALA A 69 -11.43 4.70 25.19
CA ALA A 69 -10.17 4.85 25.94
C ALA A 69 -10.31 5.82 27.16
N PRO A 70 -9.29 6.04 28.05
CA PRO A 70 -8.06 6.77 27.64
C PRO A 70 -6.74 6.60 28.47
N THR A 71 -5.62 7.08 27.85
CA THR A 71 -4.38 7.76 28.37
C THR A 71 -3.27 7.10 29.23
N ALA A 72 -2.00 7.28 28.79
CA ALA A 72 -0.80 7.84 29.49
C ALA A 72 0.50 7.33 28.78
N THR A 73 1.45 8.11 28.24
CA THR A 73 2.42 9.14 28.73
C THR A 73 3.77 8.59 29.25
N ALA A 74 4.85 9.28 28.84
CA ALA A 74 6.26 9.30 29.32
C ALA A 74 7.20 8.24 28.70
N ASP A 75 8.25 8.61 27.94
CA ASP A 75 9.48 9.40 28.22
C ASP A 75 10.63 8.52 28.74
N GLY A 76 11.84 8.76 28.22
CA GLY A 76 13.06 8.15 28.74
C GLY A 76 14.09 7.86 27.66
N GLY A 77 15.08 8.75 27.54
CA GLY A 77 16.21 8.63 26.63
C GLY A 77 17.27 7.61 27.07
N GLN A 78 18.26 7.41 26.20
CA GLN A 78 19.59 6.99 26.61
C GLN A 78 20.65 7.34 25.56
N THR A 79 21.56 8.19 26.02
CA THR A 79 22.91 8.49 25.55
C THR A 79 23.90 7.37 25.93
N GLY A 80 24.99 7.23 25.18
CA GLY A 80 26.19 6.45 25.52
C GLY A 80 26.85 5.88 24.27
N ASP A 81 27.81 6.53 23.61
CA ASP A 81 29.22 6.80 23.93
C ASP A 81 30.19 5.80 23.25
N SER A 82 31.39 6.31 22.95
CA SER A 82 32.62 5.62 22.52
C SER A 82 32.77 5.39 21.00
N ALA A 83 33.39 6.30 20.25
CA ALA A 83 34.82 6.61 20.17
C ALA A 83 35.65 5.56 19.40
N SER A 84 36.28 5.96 18.29
CA SER A 84 37.66 5.58 18.00
C SER A 84 38.27 6.53 16.96
N ALA A 85 39.41 7.10 17.33
CA ALA A 85 40.24 8.00 16.57
C ALA A 85 41.01 7.29 15.44
N ALA A 86 41.36 8.03 14.38
CA ALA A 86 42.73 8.19 13.87
C ALA A 86 42.74 8.99 12.55
N THR A 87 43.50 10.09 12.54
CA THR A 87 44.01 10.78 11.34
C THR A 87 45.50 10.36 11.20
N PRO A 88 46.11 10.32 10.00
CA PRO A 88 46.67 11.55 9.42
C PRO A 88 46.52 11.72 7.89
N ALA A 89 46.40 13.00 7.53
CA ALA A 89 46.83 13.74 6.33
C ALA A 89 47.35 13.00 5.07
N ALA A 90 46.87 13.42 3.91
CA ALA A 90 47.72 14.00 2.86
C ALA A 90 46.90 14.71 1.76
N GLU A 91 47.50 15.79 1.29
CA GLU A 91 47.10 16.78 0.29
C GLU A 91 47.01 16.20 -1.13
N GLY A 92 46.10 16.73 -1.96
CA GLY A 92 46.01 16.35 -3.38
C GLY A 92 44.81 16.97 -4.09
N ALA A 93 44.98 18.20 -4.57
CA ALA A 93 44.03 18.88 -5.44
C ALA A 93 43.93 18.20 -6.81
N ALA A 94 42.70 17.86 -7.23
CA ALA A 94 42.34 17.73 -8.64
C ALA A 94 40.82 17.92 -8.79
N THR A 95 40.44 19.03 -9.45
CA THR A 95 39.08 19.36 -9.87
C THR A 95 38.52 18.28 -10.79
N ALA A 96 37.50 17.56 -10.32
CA ALA A 96 36.66 16.68 -11.14
C ALA A 96 35.22 17.23 -11.13
N ALA A 97 34.62 17.23 -12.33
CA ALA A 97 33.33 17.83 -12.66
C ALA A 97 32.21 17.46 -11.67
N ALA A 98 31.41 18.47 -11.29
CA ALA A 98 30.26 18.32 -10.43
C ALA A 98 29.22 17.37 -11.06
N ALA A 99 29.16 16.15 -10.57
CA ALA A 99 27.95 15.33 -10.67
C ALA A 99 26.83 16.05 -9.91
N PRO A 100 25.58 16.06 -10.42
CA PRO A 100 24.48 16.69 -9.70
C PRO A 100 24.38 16.03 -8.32
N ALA A 101 24.45 16.87 -7.28
CA ALA A 101 24.26 16.44 -5.90
C ALA A 101 22.98 15.61 -5.85
N ALA A 102 23.11 14.34 -5.46
CA ALA A 102 21.97 13.54 -5.08
C ALA A 102 21.24 14.34 -4.00
N ASN A 103 20.04 14.83 -4.33
CA ASN A 103 19.16 15.50 -3.38
C ASN A 103 19.11 14.64 -2.13
N ALA A 104 19.62 15.16 -1.01
CA ALA A 104 19.48 14.50 0.27
C ALA A 104 18.00 14.18 0.44
N ALA A 105 17.68 12.89 0.58
CA ALA A 105 16.29 12.46 0.69
C ALA A 105 15.62 13.26 1.81
N PRO A 106 14.48 13.93 1.55
CA PRO A 106 13.82 14.72 2.58
C PRO A 106 13.54 13.81 3.78
N LYS A 107 13.75 14.33 4.99
CA LYS A 107 13.44 13.60 6.23
C LYS A 107 11.95 13.27 6.22
N ARG A 108 11.62 11.99 5.96
CA ARG A 108 10.25 11.51 5.85
C ARG A 108 9.66 11.38 7.25
N LYS A 109 8.62 12.15 7.55
CA LYS A 109 7.83 12.06 8.78
C LYS A 109 6.81 10.93 8.64
N PRO A 110 6.67 10.04 9.63
CA PRO A 110 5.63 9.01 9.58
C PRO A 110 4.24 9.65 9.60
N ILE A 111 3.28 8.98 8.95
CA ILE A 111 1.86 9.37 9.04
C ILE A 111 1.35 9.02 10.45
N PRO A 112 0.76 9.97 11.20
CA PRO A 112 0.10 9.67 12.46
C PRO A 112 -1.00 8.61 12.31
N ALA A 113 -1.21 7.78 13.34
CA ALA A 113 -2.11 6.62 13.25
C ALA A 113 -3.58 7.02 13.02
N ASP A 114 -4.03 8.12 13.63
CA ASP A 114 -5.35 8.72 13.47
C ASP A 114 -5.58 9.20 12.03
N VAL A 115 -4.60 9.91 11.46
CA VAL A 115 -4.64 10.38 10.08
C VAL A 115 -4.59 9.21 9.10
N SER A 116 -3.73 8.23 9.36
CA SER A 116 -3.64 7.01 8.56
C SER A 116 -4.98 6.27 8.51
N ALA A 117 -5.69 6.16 9.64
CA ALA A 117 -7.02 5.55 9.69
C ALA A 117 -8.04 6.32 8.81
N LEU A 118 -8.05 7.65 8.86
CA LEU A 118 -8.92 8.48 8.03
C LEU A 118 -8.60 8.36 6.53
N LEU A 119 -7.31 8.40 6.18
CA LEU A 119 -6.84 8.26 4.80
C LEU A 119 -7.20 6.88 4.21
N ASN A 120 -7.14 5.82 5.02
CA ASN A 120 -7.57 4.49 4.62
C ASN A 120 -9.10 4.40 4.49
N LYS A 121 -9.84 4.94 5.47
CA LYS A 121 -11.32 4.94 5.50
C LYS A 121 -11.93 5.55 4.24
N HIS A 122 -11.33 6.62 3.73
CA HIS A 122 -11.78 7.32 2.52
C HIS A 122 -10.99 6.96 1.26
N ALA A 123 -10.19 5.90 1.32
CA ALA A 123 -9.38 5.39 0.22
C ALA A 123 -8.42 6.43 -0.41
N CYS A 124 -8.02 7.46 0.33
CA CYS A 124 -7.12 8.50 -0.17
C CYS A 124 -5.72 7.93 -0.48
N LEU A 125 -5.28 6.92 0.28
CA LEU A 125 -3.98 6.24 0.06
C LEU A 125 -3.90 5.43 -1.22
N ALA A 126 -5.04 5.15 -1.88
CA ALA A 126 -5.04 4.44 -3.16
C ALA A 126 -4.42 5.29 -4.28
N CYS A 127 -4.58 6.61 -4.20
CA CYS A 127 -4.12 7.54 -5.24
C CYS A 127 -3.03 8.50 -4.78
N HIS A 128 -2.85 8.70 -3.46
CA HIS A 128 -1.87 9.61 -2.90
C HIS A 128 -0.99 8.89 -1.87
N GLN A 129 0.28 9.25 -1.80
CA GLN A 129 1.19 8.80 -0.74
C GLN A 129 1.82 10.03 -0.07
N ALA A 130 2.42 9.84 1.11
CA ALA A 130 3.01 10.95 1.86
C ALA A 130 4.11 11.67 1.07
N TYR A 131 5.01 10.90 0.44
CA TYR A 131 6.23 11.44 -0.20
C TYR A 131 6.44 10.99 -1.64
N ASP A 132 5.80 9.90 -2.05
CA ASP A 132 6.06 9.27 -3.35
C ASP A 132 4.88 9.50 -4.32
N LYS A 133 5.17 9.76 -5.58
CA LYS A 133 4.13 9.92 -6.61
C LYS A 133 3.56 8.55 -6.98
N VAL A 134 2.24 8.43 -6.97
CA VAL A 134 1.52 7.27 -7.53
C VAL A 134 0.61 7.73 -8.66
N ILE A 135 -0.69 7.86 -8.41
CA ILE A 135 -1.68 8.36 -9.37
C ILE A 135 -1.78 9.87 -9.26
N GLY A 136 -1.95 10.38 -8.04
CA GLY A 136 -1.97 11.79 -7.69
C GLY A 136 -0.64 12.30 -7.14
N PRO A 137 -0.54 13.62 -6.89
CA PRO A 137 0.64 14.23 -6.28
C PRO A 137 0.84 13.71 -4.84
N PRO A 138 2.08 13.51 -4.39
CA PRO A 138 2.33 13.16 -3.00
C PRO A 138 1.91 14.30 -2.06
N TYR A 139 1.49 13.97 -0.84
CA TYR A 139 1.02 14.96 0.14
C TYR A 139 2.07 16.01 0.49
N ALA A 140 3.36 15.65 0.49
CA ALA A 140 4.46 16.60 0.66
C ALA A 140 4.50 17.68 -0.45
N GLU A 141 4.12 17.36 -1.68
CA GLU A 141 4.02 18.36 -2.75
C GLU A 141 2.75 19.20 -2.60
N VAL A 142 1.66 18.60 -2.12
CA VAL A 142 0.43 19.35 -1.78
C VAL A 142 0.71 20.38 -0.69
N ALA A 143 1.49 19.99 0.34
CA ALA A 143 1.90 20.87 1.44
C ALA A 143 2.67 22.10 0.94
N LYS A 144 3.54 21.95 -0.06
CA LYS A 144 4.29 23.06 -0.66
C LYS A 144 3.41 24.13 -1.30
N ARG A 145 2.18 23.79 -1.69
CA ARG A 145 1.20 24.75 -2.22
C ARG A 145 0.50 25.59 -1.17
N LYS A 146 0.63 25.21 0.12
CA LYS A 146 0.11 25.98 1.26
C LYS A 146 -1.38 26.29 1.16
N TYR A 147 -2.18 25.31 0.72
CA TYR A 147 -3.63 25.45 0.75
C TYR A 147 -4.13 25.55 2.18
N THR A 148 -5.15 26.37 2.43
CA THR A 148 -5.85 26.34 3.72
C THR A 148 -6.63 25.04 3.86
N ALA A 149 -7.00 24.67 5.09
CA ALA A 149 -7.77 23.46 5.33
C ALA A 149 -9.12 23.49 4.57
N GLU A 150 -9.75 24.66 4.50
CA GLU A 150 -11.00 24.89 3.79
C GLU A 150 -10.83 24.75 2.27
N GLN A 151 -9.71 25.23 1.72
CA GLN A 151 -9.40 25.05 0.30
C GLN A 151 -9.18 23.57 -0.04
N ILE A 152 -8.53 22.82 0.85
CA ILE A 152 -8.36 21.36 0.67
C ILE A 152 -9.73 20.68 0.71
N VAL A 153 -10.63 21.07 1.62
CA VAL A 153 -12.02 20.56 1.64
C VAL A 153 -12.73 20.82 0.31
N GLU A 154 -12.66 22.05 -0.22
CA GLU A 154 -13.26 22.40 -1.50
C GLU A 154 -12.68 21.57 -2.65
N LEU A 155 -11.36 21.41 -2.70
CA LEU A 155 -10.67 20.65 -3.75
C LEU A 155 -10.92 19.13 -3.66
N VAL A 156 -11.14 18.60 -2.46
CA VAL A 156 -11.51 17.18 -2.28
C VAL A 156 -12.95 16.93 -2.76
N HIS A 157 -13.87 17.85 -2.48
CA HIS A 157 -15.26 17.76 -2.93
C HIS A 157 -15.42 18.07 -4.41
N ALA A 158 -14.66 19.03 -4.94
CA ALA A 158 -14.71 19.53 -6.31
C ALA A 158 -13.28 19.84 -6.82
N PRO A 159 -12.53 18.83 -7.27
CA PRO A 159 -11.16 19.01 -7.75
C PRO A 159 -11.07 19.88 -9.00
N LYS A 160 -10.00 20.69 -9.05
CA LYS A 160 -9.68 21.58 -10.17
C LYS A 160 -8.41 21.07 -10.88
N PRO A 161 -8.51 20.43 -12.05
CA PRO A 161 -7.35 19.89 -12.77
C PRO A 161 -6.27 20.93 -13.08
N GLU A 162 -6.66 22.20 -13.20
CA GLU A 162 -5.77 23.34 -13.46
C GLU A 162 -4.73 23.51 -12.37
N HIS A 163 -5.04 23.09 -11.14
CA HIS A 163 -4.08 23.14 -10.05
C HIS A 163 -2.94 22.14 -10.30
N TRP A 164 -3.20 20.94 -10.81
CA TRP A 164 -2.20 19.87 -10.92
C TRP A 164 -1.98 19.42 -12.38
N PRO A 165 -1.35 20.26 -13.23
CA PRO A 165 -1.11 19.90 -14.62
C PRO A 165 -0.19 18.67 -14.70
N GLY A 166 -0.53 17.74 -15.60
CA GLY A 166 0.21 16.49 -15.80
C GLY A 166 -0.20 15.34 -14.87
N TYR A 167 -1.16 15.56 -13.96
CA TYR A 167 -1.81 14.48 -13.21
C TYR A 167 -3.17 14.14 -13.83
N PRO A 168 -3.60 12.86 -13.76
CA PRO A 168 -4.98 12.50 -14.07
C PRO A 168 -5.96 13.31 -13.19
N PRO A 169 -7.13 13.71 -13.72
CA PRO A 169 -8.12 14.43 -12.94
C PRO A 169 -8.58 13.58 -11.75
N MET A 170 -8.53 14.17 -10.55
CA MET A 170 -9.01 13.51 -9.33
C MET A 170 -10.53 13.37 -9.37
N ALA A 171 -11.06 12.24 -8.92
CA ALA A 171 -12.51 12.07 -8.74
C ALA A 171 -13.01 12.97 -7.59
N PRO A 172 -14.24 13.52 -7.67
CA PRO A 172 -14.83 14.27 -6.57
C PRO A 172 -15.25 13.34 -5.42
N PHE A 173 -15.01 13.77 -4.18
CA PHE A 173 -15.37 13.02 -2.96
C PHE A 173 -16.35 13.80 -2.05
N PRO A 174 -17.53 14.24 -2.54
CA PRO A 174 -18.49 15.04 -1.76
C PRO A 174 -19.06 14.31 -0.53
N GLN A 175 -19.02 12.98 -0.53
CA GLN A 175 -19.48 12.14 0.59
C GLN A 175 -18.57 12.19 1.81
N VAL A 176 -17.33 12.68 1.67
CA VAL A 176 -16.37 12.69 2.79
C VAL A 176 -16.70 13.85 3.73
N PRO A 177 -16.91 13.62 5.04
CA PRO A 177 -17.24 14.67 5.99
C PRO A 177 -16.15 15.74 6.07
N LYS A 178 -16.55 17.02 6.05
CA LYS A 178 -15.61 18.16 6.09
C LYS A 178 -14.66 18.10 7.28
N ALA A 179 -15.16 17.72 8.46
CA ALA A 179 -14.36 17.62 9.68
C ALA A 179 -13.20 16.61 9.54
N GLU A 180 -13.43 15.48 8.87
CA GLU A 180 -12.40 14.45 8.65
C GLU A 180 -11.35 14.94 7.63
N ILE A 181 -11.78 15.66 6.58
CA ILE A 181 -10.86 16.27 5.62
C ILE A 181 -10.00 17.35 6.28
N VAL A 182 -10.56 18.14 7.20
CA VAL A 182 -9.80 19.16 7.94
C VAL A 182 -8.67 18.53 8.78
N VAL A 183 -8.92 17.39 9.44
CA VAL A 183 -7.86 16.67 10.18
C VAL A 183 -6.74 16.23 9.22
N ILE A 184 -7.08 15.67 8.07
CA ILE A 184 -6.11 15.28 7.05
C ILE A 184 -5.36 16.51 6.52
N ALA A 185 -6.06 17.61 6.23
CA ALA A 185 -5.50 18.85 5.70
C ALA A 185 -4.49 19.49 6.66
N ASN A 186 -4.80 19.51 7.96
CA ASN A 186 -3.88 20.00 8.98
C ASN A 186 -2.60 19.16 9.05
N TRP A 187 -2.72 17.84 8.89
CA TRP A 187 -1.54 16.98 8.80
C TRP A 187 -0.74 17.25 7.52
N ILE A 188 -1.38 17.38 6.35
CA ILE A 188 -0.71 17.72 5.09
C ILE A 188 0.08 19.02 5.24
N ASN A 189 -0.51 20.05 5.85
CA ASN A 189 0.16 21.33 6.08
C ASN A 189 1.32 21.27 7.09
N SER A 190 1.48 20.15 7.81
CA SER A 190 2.60 19.91 8.72
C SER A 190 3.78 19.15 8.09
N LEU A 191 3.67 18.77 6.80
CA LEU A 191 4.68 18.01 6.05
C LEU A 191 5.77 18.88 5.44
#